data_AF-A0A7K8X1C9-F1
#
_entry.id   AF-A0A7K8X1C9-F1
#
_cell.length_a   1.000
_cell.length_b   1.000
_cell.length_c   1.000
_cell.angle_alpha   90.00
_cell.angle_beta   90.00
_cell.angle_gamma   90.00
#
_symmetry.space_group_name_H-M   'P 1'
#
loop_
_entity.id
_entity.type
_entity.pdbx_description
1 polymer ?
#
loop_
_entity_poly.entity_id
_entity_poly.type
_entity_poly.pdbx_seq_one_letter_code
_entity_poly.pdbx_strand_id
1 'polypeptide(L)'
;MGALQPGLPNPAVIPEGWSLLIIDLKDCFFAIALHDQDKQRFAFTLLAINREGPKAHANFHQNTWGLHQAYNLPMEEPRAIVKACPTCSHHNQGVGLRSGVNPRGLR
;
A
#
# COMPACT_ATOMS: atom_id res chain seq x y z
N MET A 1 -20.43 -23.13 8.72
CA MET A 1 -19.98 -23.02 10.13
C MET A 1 -18.48 -23.27 10.15
N GLY A 2 -17.69 -22.36 10.72
CA GLY A 2 -16.23 -22.51 10.82
C GLY A 2 -15.83 -23.56 11.86
N ALA A 3 -14.55 -23.92 11.91
CA ALA A 3 -14.03 -24.86 12.90
C ALA A 3 -14.14 -24.27 14.33
N LEU A 4 -14.58 -25.08 15.29
CA LEU A 4 -14.53 -24.72 16.71
C LEU A 4 -13.07 -24.70 17.17
N GLN A 5 -12.65 -23.64 17.84
CA GLN A 5 -11.33 -23.64 18.48
C GLN A 5 -11.33 -24.68 19.61
N PRO A 6 -10.40 -25.65 19.58
CA PRO A 6 -10.26 -26.61 20.66
C PRO A 6 -9.97 -25.89 21.98
N GLY A 7 -10.64 -26.28 23.05
CA GLY A 7 -10.42 -25.73 24.40
C GLY A 7 -11.31 -24.55 24.80
N LEU A 8 -12.17 -24.05 23.89
CA LEU A 8 -13.18 -23.05 24.22
C LEU A 8 -14.59 -23.65 24.27
N PRO A 9 -15.48 -23.17 25.15
CA PRO A 9 -16.87 -23.59 25.17
C PRO A 9 -17.58 -23.19 23.86
N ASN A 10 -18.52 -24.02 23.42
CA ASN A 10 -19.27 -23.74 22.19
C ASN A 10 -20.11 -22.46 22.37
N PRO A 11 -19.96 -21.44 21.49
CA PRO A 11 -20.74 -20.21 21.55
C PRO A 11 -22.26 -20.43 21.48
N ALA A 12 -22.71 -21.54 20.90
CA ALA A 12 -24.13 -21.89 20.85
C ALA A 12 -24.75 -22.22 22.22
N VAL A 13 -23.95 -22.33 23.27
CA VAL A 13 -24.39 -22.57 24.66
C VAL A 13 -24.65 -21.26 25.41
N ILE A 14 -24.35 -20.10 24.81
CA ILE A 14 -24.62 -18.79 25.42
C ILE A 14 -26.14 -18.54 25.43
N PRO A 15 -26.78 -18.35 26.61
CA PRO A 15 -28.22 -18.13 26.68
C PRO A 15 -28.63 -16.80 26.02
N GLU A 16 -29.81 -16.80 25.40
CA GLU A 16 -30.40 -15.58 24.84
C GLU A 16 -30.74 -14.56 25.94
N GLY A 17 -30.60 -13.28 25.64
CA GLY A 17 -30.95 -12.17 26.55
C GLY A 17 -29.89 -11.81 27.61
N TRP A 18 -28.74 -12.47 27.63
CA TRP A 18 -27.62 -12.09 28.50
C TRP A 18 -26.89 -10.84 27.97
N SER A 19 -26.50 -9.95 28.87
CA SER A 19 -25.64 -8.81 28.53
C SER A 19 -24.24 -9.31 28.15
N LEU A 20 -23.80 -9.01 26.92
CA LEU A 20 -22.51 -9.42 26.40
C LEU A 20 -21.49 -8.27 26.49
N LEU A 21 -20.30 -8.58 26.98
CA LEU A 21 -19.13 -7.70 26.91
C LEU A 21 -18.13 -8.31 25.92
N ILE A 22 -17.81 -7.56 24.87
CA ILE A 22 -16.81 -7.96 23.88
C ILE A 22 -15.53 -7.16 24.14
N ILE A 23 -14.46 -7.85 24.45
CA ILE A 23 -13.13 -7.27 24.71
C ILE A 23 -12.23 -7.66 23.55
N ASP A 24 -11.68 -6.66 22.85
CA ASP A 24 -10.65 -6.90 21.85
C ASP A 24 -9.30 -7.10 22.55
N LEU A 25 -8.67 -8.26 22.31
CA LEU A 25 -7.36 -8.61 22.84
C LEU A 25 -6.28 -8.62 21.75
N LYS A 26 -6.56 -8.03 20.57
CA LYS A 26 -5.65 -8.05 19.42
C LYS A 26 -4.24 -7.56 19.77
N ASP A 27 -4.11 -6.52 20.58
CA ASP A 27 -2.80 -5.96 20.94
C ASP A 27 -2.03 -6.84 21.95
N CYS A 28 -2.72 -7.68 22.73
CA CYS A 28 -2.09 -8.61 23.65
C CYS A 28 -1.24 -9.66 22.93
N PHE A 29 -1.56 -9.99 21.67
CA PHE A 29 -0.78 -10.93 20.87
C PHE A 29 0.63 -10.43 20.57
N PHE A 30 0.90 -9.13 20.61
CA PHE A 30 2.24 -8.59 20.41
C PHE A 30 3.17 -8.85 21.61
N ALA A 31 2.63 -9.14 22.80
CA ALA A 31 3.41 -9.50 23.98
C ALA A 31 3.78 -10.99 24.03
N ILE A 32 3.14 -11.82 23.20
CA ILE A 32 3.39 -13.27 23.15
C ILE A 32 4.49 -13.52 22.12
N ALA A 33 5.64 -14.03 22.56
CA ALA A 33 6.73 -14.35 21.66
C ALA A 33 6.37 -15.52 20.73
N LEU A 34 6.63 -15.37 19.44
CA LEU A 34 6.45 -16.43 18.45
C LEU A 34 7.64 -17.39 18.47
N HIS A 35 7.37 -18.69 18.42
CA HIS A 35 8.39 -19.74 18.37
C HIS A 35 9.22 -19.64 17.09
N ASP A 36 10.54 -19.84 17.19
CA ASP A 36 11.48 -19.56 16.10
C ASP A 36 11.19 -20.35 14.82
N GLN A 37 10.76 -21.61 14.94
CA GLN A 37 10.44 -22.46 13.79
C GLN A 37 9.19 -22.01 13.03
N ASP A 38 8.30 -21.23 13.67
CA ASP A 38 7.02 -20.84 13.10
C ASP A 38 7.04 -19.43 12.50
N LYS A 39 8.04 -18.60 12.82
CA LYS A 39 8.15 -17.20 12.36
C LYS A 39 7.95 -17.03 10.85
N GLN A 40 8.51 -17.91 10.04
CA GLN A 40 8.40 -17.84 8.58
C GLN A 40 6.98 -18.10 8.07
N ARG A 41 6.15 -18.87 8.80
CA ARG A 41 4.76 -19.18 8.41
C ARG A 41 3.82 -17.99 8.59
N PHE A 42 4.21 -17.03 9.45
CA PHE A 42 3.45 -15.81 9.72
C PHE A 42 3.94 -14.60 8.92
N ALA A 43 4.94 -14.77 8.05
CA ALA A 43 5.37 -13.72 7.15
C ALA A 43 4.27 -13.45 6.10
N PHE A 44 3.94 -12.18 5.89
CA PHE A 44 3.05 -11.74 4.83
C PHE A 44 3.72 -10.66 3.99
N THR A 45 3.41 -10.63 2.71
CA THR A 45 3.88 -9.55 1.83
C THR A 45 2.92 -8.38 1.92
N LEU A 46 3.42 -7.24 2.40
CA LEU A 46 2.74 -5.97 2.17
C LEU A 46 3.00 -5.53 0.75
N LEU A 47 1.94 -5.46 -0.07
CA LEU A 47 2.04 -4.82 -1.36
C LEU A 47 2.25 -3.33 -1.12
N ALA A 48 3.44 -2.82 -1.45
CA ALA A 48 3.68 -1.39 -1.49
C ALA A 48 2.82 -0.81 -2.63
N ILE A 49 1.62 -0.32 -2.30
CA ILE A 49 0.84 0.49 -3.23
C ILE A 49 1.47 1.88 -3.22
N ASN A 50 2.62 2.06 -3.86
CA ASN A 50 3.12 3.40 -4.14
C ASN A 50 2.34 4.01 -5.33
N ARG A 51 1.03 4.18 -5.16
CA ARG A 51 0.17 4.93 -6.12
C ARG A 51 0.41 6.43 -6.05
N GLU A 52 1.38 6.89 -5.26
CA GLU A 52 1.68 8.32 -5.13
C GLU A 52 2.38 8.86 -6.37
N GLY A 53 3.28 8.10 -6.99
CA GLY A 53 3.96 8.50 -8.24
C GLY A 53 2.98 8.86 -9.37
N PRO A 54 2.05 7.97 -9.77
CA PRO A 54 1.04 8.28 -10.77
C PRO A 54 0.12 9.46 -10.39
N LYS A 55 -0.28 9.56 -9.12
CA LYS A 55 -1.12 10.67 -8.62
C LYS A 55 -0.39 12.01 -8.67
N ALA A 56 0.86 12.05 -8.24
CA ALA A 56 1.71 13.24 -8.30
C ALA A 56 1.94 13.69 -9.75
N HIS A 57 2.17 12.74 -10.66
CA HIS A 57 2.26 13.05 -12.08
C HIS A 57 0.94 13.60 -12.66
N ALA A 58 -0.23 13.08 -12.29
CA ALA A 58 -1.51 13.62 -12.76
C ALA A 58 -1.77 15.07 -12.27
N ASN A 59 -1.25 15.41 -11.10
CA ASN A 59 -1.41 16.74 -10.51
C ASN A 59 -0.42 17.75 -11.07
N PHE A 60 0.85 17.36 -11.20
CA PHE A 60 1.96 18.28 -11.45
C PHE A 60 2.72 18.02 -12.76
N HIS A 61 2.39 16.94 -13.48
CA HIS A 61 3.06 16.49 -14.70
C HIS A 61 4.60 16.40 -14.55
N GLN A 62 5.05 15.92 -13.39
CA GLN A 62 6.48 15.73 -13.09
C GLN A 62 7.16 14.84 -14.13
N ASN A 63 8.41 15.15 -14.46
CA ASN A 63 9.19 14.32 -15.38
C ASN A 63 9.61 12.98 -14.74
N THR A 64 10.09 12.06 -15.57
CA THR A 64 10.50 10.72 -15.16
C THR A 64 11.55 10.74 -14.04
N TRP A 65 12.51 11.67 -14.11
CA TRP A 65 13.58 11.77 -13.13
C TRP A 65 13.10 12.32 -11.78
N GLY A 66 12.20 13.31 -11.79
CA GLY A 66 11.58 13.85 -10.58
C GLY A 66 10.77 12.80 -9.83
N LEU A 67 10.04 11.95 -10.54
CA LEU A 67 9.32 10.81 -9.94
C LEU A 67 10.28 9.74 -9.41
N HIS A 68 11.33 9.39 -10.15
CA HIS A 68 12.37 8.46 -9.70
C HIS A 68 13.01 8.95 -8.39
N GLN A 69 13.39 10.22 -8.31
CA GLN A 69 14.04 10.79 -7.13
C GLN A 69 13.07 10.97 -5.95
N ALA A 70 11.86 11.48 -6.19
CA ALA A 70 10.91 11.78 -5.12
C ALA A 70 10.31 10.53 -4.48
N TYR A 71 10.08 9.48 -5.26
CA TYR A 71 9.38 8.27 -4.80
C TYR A 71 10.29 7.03 -4.76
N ASN A 72 11.59 7.21 -5.00
CA ASN A 72 12.59 6.14 -5.04
C ASN A 72 12.14 4.94 -5.91
N LEU A 73 11.52 5.25 -7.06
CA LEU A 73 10.98 4.24 -7.97
C LEU A 73 12.06 3.78 -8.96
N PRO A 74 12.08 2.51 -9.38
CA PRO A 74 12.94 2.08 -10.47
C PRO A 74 12.57 2.83 -11.76
N MET A 75 13.56 3.25 -12.56
CA MET A 75 13.37 4.17 -13.71
C MET A 75 12.32 3.71 -14.75
N GLU A 76 12.01 2.42 -14.80
CA GLU A 76 10.94 1.86 -15.64
C GLU A 76 9.55 2.36 -15.26
N GLU A 77 9.28 2.52 -13.97
CA GLU A 77 7.97 2.88 -13.44
C GLU A 77 7.62 4.36 -13.70
N PRO A 78 8.49 5.35 -13.42
CA PRO A 78 8.30 6.73 -13.87
C PRO A 78 8.13 6.88 -15.38
N ARG A 79 8.86 6.09 -16.18
CA ARG A 79 8.71 6.10 -17.65
C ARG A 79 7.34 5.60 -18.07
N ALA A 80 6.85 4.53 -17.47
CA ALA A 80 5.50 4.03 -17.70
C ALA A 80 4.44 5.07 -17.33
N ILE A 81 4.60 5.76 -16.18
CA ILE A 81 3.68 6.82 -15.73
C ILE A 81 3.61 7.97 -16.73
N VAL A 82 4.76 8.50 -17.16
CA VAL A 82 4.81 9.64 -18.10
C VAL A 82 4.28 9.23 -19.48
N LYS A 83 4.59 8.00 -19.94
CA LYS A 83 4.12 7.47 -21.23
C LYS A 83 2.60 7.21 -21.24
N ALA A 84 2.03 6.84 -20.11
CA ALA A 84 0.59 6.63 -19.94
C ALA A 84 -0.20 7.96 -19.83
N CYS A 85 0.46 9.08 -19.58
CA CYS A 85 -0.20 10.37 -19.47
C CYS A 85 -0.61 10.89 -20.86
N PRO A 86 -1.91 11.15 -21.13
CA PRO A 86 -2.36 11.64 -22.43
C PRO A 86 -1.80 13.03 -22.75
N THR A 87 -1.49 13.85 -21.75
CA THR A 87 -0.89 15.18 -21.95
C THR A 87 0.60 15.09 -22.26
N CYS A 88 1.35 14.29 -21.50
CA CYS A 88 2.82 14.23 -21.63
C CYS A 88 3.29 13.32 -22.76
N SER A 89 2.50 12.29 -23.13
CA SER A 89 2.83 11.35 -24.20
C SER A 89 2.96 12.03 -25.57
N HIS A 90 2.16 13.07 -25.83
CA HIS A 90 2.21 13.83 -27.09
C HIS A 90 3.29 14.92 -27.13
N HIS A 91 3.84 15.34 -25.98
CA HIS A 91 4.82 16.44 -25.90
C HIS A 91 6.29 15.97 -25.85
N ASN A 92 6.57 14.79 -25.32
CA ASN A 92 7.93 14.31 -25.09
C ASN A 92 8.33 13.18 -26.05
N GLN A 93 8.33 13.44 -27.36
CA GLN A 93 8.91 12.54 -28.38
C GLN A 93 10.44 12.51 -28.39
N GLY A 94 11.05 12.46 -27.20
CA GLY A 94 12.45 12.08 -27.05
C GLY A 94 13.45 13.23 -27.14
N VAL A 95 13.53 14.09 -26.12
CA VAL A 95 14.82 14.63 -25.68
C VAL A 95 14.76 14.75 -24.16
N GLY A 96 15.70 14.07 -23.49
CA GLY A 96 15.91 14.16 -22.06
C GLY A 96 16.42 15.53 -21.65
N LEU A 97 15.53 16.51 -21.55
CA LEU A 97 15.84 17.77 -20.90
C LEU A 97 15.59 17.62 -19.40
N ARG A 98 16.69 17.71 -18.66
CA ARG A 98 16.87 17.70 -17.20
C ARG A 98 16.13 18.85 -16.48
N SER A 99 15.17 19.48 -17.14
CA SER A 99 14.45 20.68 -16.68
C SER A 99 12.98 20.29 -16.53
N GLY A 100 12.54 20.11 -15.29
CA GLY A 100 11.13 19.88 -14.98
C GLY A 100 10.32 21.10 -15.38
N VAL A 101 9.44 20.95 -16.36
CA VAL A 101 8.41 21.95 -16.65
C VAL A 101 7.14 21.52 -15.92
N ASN A 102 6.68 22.31 -14.96
CA ASN A 102 5.33 22.23 -14.43
C ASN A 102 4.44 23.04 -15.40
N PRO A 103 3.70 22.41 -16.33
CA PRO A 103 2.87 23.12 -17.29
C PRO A 103 1.71 23.89 -16.63
N ARG A 104 1.43 23.66 -15.34
CA ARG A 104 0.36 24.36 -14.60
C ARG A 104 0.85 25.60 -13.86
N GLY A 105 2.15 25.88 -13.84
CA GLY A 105 2.73 27.01 -13.12
C GLY A 105 2.55 26.91 -11.61
N LEU A 106 3.53 27.39 -10.83
CA LEU A 106 3.25 27.82 -9.47
C LEU A 106 2.55 29.17 -9.62
N ARG A 107 1.24 29.24 -9.32
CA ARG A 107 0.57 30.52 -9.13
C ARG A 107 0.98 31.12 -7.79
#